data_AF-A0A962PEX5-F1
#
_entry.id   AF-A0A962PEX5-F1
#
_cell.length_a   1.000
_cell.length_b   1.000
_cell.length_c   1.000
_cell.angle_alpha   90.00
_cell.angle_beta   90.00
_cell.angle_gamma   90.00
#
_symmetry.space_group_name_H-M   'P 1'
#
loop_
_entity.id
_entity.type
_entity.pdbx_description
1 polymer ?
#
loop_
_entity_poly.entity_id
_entity_poly.type
_entity_poly.pdbx_seq_one_letter_code
_entity_poly.pdbx_strand_id
1 'polypeptide(L)'
;AAQYCGALVPLALLSLATENRVVEWAPAFIFALGWLVLVLSIGAVGLLMYLIRNQSAAGTASLFYLVPAVTSIIAWFLFGETLQPVQLLGMAIVMGAVALATRRGARPVAAK
;
A
#
# COMPACT_ATOMS: atom_id res chain seq x y z
N ALA A 1 15.29 -4.90 13.35
CA ALA A 1 15.39 -4.62 14.79
C ALA A 1 15.65 -3.13 15.06
N ALA A 2 16.72 -2.54 14.51
CA ALA A 2 17.06 -1.12 14.75
C ALA A 2 15.94 -0.11 14.45
N GLN A 3 15.17 -0.29 13.36
CA GLN A 3 14.01 0.58 13.06
C GLN A 3 12.95 0.55 14.17
N TYR A 4 12.57 -0.64 14.66
CA TYR A 4 11.57 -0.77 15.72
C TYR A 4 12.07 -0.22 17.05
N CYS A 5 13.35 -0.45 17.39
CA CYS A 5 13.96 0.15 18.58
C CYS A 5 14.01 1.69 18.46
N GLY A 6 14.32 2.21 17.26
CA GLY A 6 14.36 3.63 16.98
C GLY A 6 12.99 4.31 17.08
N ALA A 7 11.90 3.62 16.75
CA ALA A 7 10.54 4.10 16.95
C ALA A 7 10.08 3.97 18.42
N LEU A 8 10.47 2.88 19.11
CA LEU A 8 10.04 2.59 20.47
C LEU A 8 10.48 3.69 21.46
N VAL A 9 11.75 4.11 21.41
CA VAL A 9 12.31 5.08 22.36
C VAL A 9 11.54 6.42 22.38
N PRO A 10 11.35 7.13 21.25
CA PRO A 10 10.61 8.39 21.26
C PRO A 10 9.12 8.19 21.58
N LEU A 11 8.48 7.13 21.05
CA LEU A 11 7.06 6.87 21.32
C LEU A 11 6.80 6.51 22.78
N ALA A 12 7.69 5.73 23.41
CA ALA A 12 7.59 5.40 24.82
C ALA A 12 7.78 6.64 25.71
N LEU A 13 8.76 7.50 25.41
CA LEU A 13 8.93 8.76 26.14
C LEU A 13 7.73 9.68 26.00
N LEU A 14 7.18 9.82 24.79
CA LEU A 14 5.98 10.62 24.56
C LEU A 14 4.78 10.07 25.33
N SER A 15 4.51 8.76 25.18
CA SER A 15 3.43 8.08 25.89
C SER A 15 3.58 8.21 27.41
N LEU A 16 4.81 8.16 27.91
CA LEU A 16 5.06 8.33 29.34
C LEU A 16 4.74 9.74 29.85
N ALA A 17 4.98 10.75 29.01
CA ALA A 17 4.84 12.16 29.34
C ALA A 17 3.42 12.72 29.10
N THR A 18 2.67 12.18 28.13
CA THR A 18 1.41 12.81 27.66
C THR A 18 0.15 12.00 27.93
N GLU A 19 0.23 10.69 28.14
CA GLU A 19 -0.96 9.84 28.20
C GLU A 19 -1.01 8.90 29.41
N ASN A 20 -2.23 8.52 29.79
CA ASN A 20 -2.48 7.62 30.92
C ASN A 20 -2.32 6.13 30.58
N ARG A 21 -2.05 5.79 29.31
CA ARG A 21 -1.83 4.41 28.80
C ARG A 21 -3.01 3.46 29.05
N VAL A 22 -4.22 4.01 29.18
CA VAL A 22 -5.46 3.23 29.27
C VAL A 22 -5.95 2.96 27.85
N VAL A 23 -6.12 1.67 27.51
CA VAL A 23 -6.64 1.26 26.22
C VAL A 23 -8.14 1.00 26.34
N GLU A 24 -8.93 1.72 25.54
CA GLU A 24 -10.36 1.47 25.40
C GLU A 24 -10.60 0.39 24.34
N TRP A 25 -11.03 -0.78 24.78
CA TRP A 25 -11.29 -1.93 23.91
C TRP A 25 -12.67 -1.84 23.24
N ALA A 26 -12.86 -0.81 22.43
CA ALA A 26 -14.06 -0.66 21.63
C ALA A 26 -14.10 -1.73 20.50
N PRO A 27 -15.28 -2.22 20.10
CA PRO A 27 -15.41 -3.12 18.96
C PRO A 27 -14.77 -2.58 17.67
N ALA A 28 -14.88 -1.26 17.43
CA ALA A 28 -14.22 -0.60 16.32
C ALA A 28 -12.69 -0.68 16.38
N PHE A 29 -12.11 -0.56 17.59
CA PHE A 29 -10.67 -0.69 17.80
C PHE A 29 -10.21 -2.12 17.52
N ILE A 30 -10.94 -3.13 18.02
CA ILE A 30 -10.64 -4.54 17.76
C ILE A 30 -10.74 -4.85 16.27
N PHE A 31 -11.77 -4.35 15.59
CA PHE A 31 -11.92 -4.51 14.15
C PHE A 31 -10.77 -3.85 13.38
N ALA A 32 -10.41 -2.61 13.71
CA ALA A 32 -9.29 -1.91 13.09
C ALA A 32 -7.98 -2.67 13.30
N LEU A 33 -7.68 -3.10 14.53
CA LEU A 33 -6.49 -3.90 14.85
C LEU A 33 -6.47 -5.21 14.05
N GLY A 34 -7.59 -5.93 14.02
CA GLY A 34 -7.74 -7.17 13.25
C GLY A 34 -7.53 -6.95 11.75
N TRP A 35 -8.08 -5.87 11.20
CA TRP A 35 -7.89 -5.49 9.79
C TRP A 35 -6.43 -5.19 9.45
N LEU A 36 -5.75 -4.41 10.30
CA LEU A 36 -4.33 -4.08 10.14
C LEU A 36 -3.45 -5.35 10.16
N VAL A 37 -3.72 -6.28 11.08
CA VAL A 37 -2.93 -7.51 11.22
C VAL A 37 -3.24 -8.54 10.12
N LEU A 38 -4.52 -8.86 9.92
CA LEU A 38 -4.91 -9.95 9.01
C LEU A 38 -4.86 -9.52 7.55
N VAL A 39 -5.50 -8.39 7.21
CA VAL A 39 -5.67 -7.99 5.81
C VAL A 39 -4.45 -7.22 5.33
N LEU A 40 -4.05 -6.16 6.03
CA LEU A 40 -2.94 -5.31 5.57
C LEU A 40 -1.58 -5.96 5.77
N SER A 41 -1.34 -6.67 6.88
CA SER A 41 -0.05 -7.32 7.10
C SER A 41 0.00 -8.70 6.45
N ILE A 42 -0.72 -9.69 6.99
CA ILE A 42 -0.62 -11.08 6.49
C ILE A 42 -1.11 -11.17 5.04
N GLY A 43 -2.28 -10.60 4.74
CA GLY A 43 -2.89 -10.63 3.42
C GLY A 43 -2.06 -9.90 2.36
N ALA A 44 -1.83 -8.60 2.55
CA ALA A 44 -1.17 -7.79 1.53
C ALA A 44 0.32 -8.14 1.37
N VAL A 45 1.07 -8.36 2.46
CA VAL A 45 2.49 -8.77 2.37
C VAL A 45 2.60 -10.20 1.84
N GLY A 46 1.70 -11.11 2.25
CA GLY A 46 1.64 -12.45 1.71
C GLY A 46 1.39 -12.47 0.20
N LEU A 47 0.43 -11.67 -0.26
CA LEU A 47 0.15 -11.47 -1.69
C LEU A 47 1.34 -10.85 -2.42
N LEU A 48 2.00 -9.87 -1.83
CA LEU A 48 3.21 -9.27 -2.39
C LEU A 48 4.30 -10.33 -2.57
N MET A 49 4.59 -11.11 -1.53
CA MET A 49 5.59 -12.18 -1.61
C MET A 49 5.21 -13.24 -2.64
N TYR A 50 3.93 -13.59 -2.73
CA TYR A 50 3.41 -14.48 -3.76
C TYR A 50 3.62 -13.91 -5.17
N LEU A 51 3.33 -12.63 -5.40
CA LEU A 51 3.54 -11.96 -6.69
C LEU A 51 5.03 -11.90 -7.05
N ILE A 52 5.90 -11.56 -6.10
CA ILE A 52 7.36 -11.56 -6.29
C ILE A 52 7.86 -12.96 -6.69
N ARG A 53 7.26 -14.02 -6.15
CA ARG A 53 7.65 -15.40 -6.46
C ARG A 53 7.19 -15.85 -7.85
N ASN A 54 6.07 -15.29 -8.35
CA ASN A 54 5.42 -15.76 -9.59
C ASN A 54 5.57 -14.79 -10.78
N GLN A 55 6.02 -13.57 -10.56
CA GLN A 55 6.31 -12.56 -11.59
C GLN A 55 7.77 -12.13 -11.54
N SER A 56 8.28 -11.55 -12.62
CA SER A 56 9.57 -10.85 -12.55
C SER A 56 9.46 -9.72 -11.51
N ALA A 57 10.51 -9.49 -10.72
CA ALA A 57 10.52 -8.46 -9.67
C ALA A 57 10.08 -7.07 -10.18
N ALA A 58 10.36 -6.77 -11.46
CA ALA A 58 9.92 -5.55 -12.14
C ALA A 58 8.40 -5.47 -12.40
N GLY A 59 7.73 -6.59 -12.65
CA GLY A 59 6.28 -6.63 -12.84
C GLY A 59 5.51 -6.27 -11.56
N THR A 60 5.95 -6.83 -10.43
CA THR A 60 5.30 -6.58 -9.13
C THR A 60 5.46 -5.13 -8.66
N ALA A 61 6.64 -4.52 -8.88
CA ALA A 61 6.87 -3.11 -8.54
C ALA A 61 5.93 -2.15 -9.28
N SER A 62 5.54 -2.49 -10.51
CA SER A 62 4.66 -1.65 -11.32
C SER A 62 3.23 -1.53 -10.77
N LEU A 63 2.75 -2.55 -10.04
CA LEU A 63 1.44 -2.50 -9.38
C LEU A 63 1.38 -1.44 -8.27
N PHE A 64 2.50 -1.17 -7.59
CA PHE A 64 2.52 -0.15 -6.54
C PHE A 64 2.34 1.27 -7.09
N TYR A 65 2.74 1.53 -8.34
CA TYR A 65 2.48 2.82 -8.98
C TYR A 65 1.00 3.04 -9.28
N LEU A 66 0.19 1.98 -9.36
CA LEU A 66 -1.27 2.10 -9.53
C LEU A 66 -2.01 2.43 -8.23
N VAL A 67 -1.37 2.27 -7.06
CA VAL A 67 -1.99 2.54 -5.75
C VAL A 67 -2.64 3.94 -5.70
N PRO A 68 -1.95 5.05 -5.99
CA PRO A 68 -2.56 6.39 -5.93
C PRO A 68 -3.77 6.56 -6.86
N ALA A 69 -3.79 5.91 -8.02
CA ALA A 69 -4.91 5.95 -8.94
C ALA A 69 -6.12 5.18 -8.37
N VAL A 70 -5.88 3.96 -7.89
CA VAL A 70 -6.92 3.12 -7.29
C VAL A 70 -7.49 3.78 -6.03
N THR A 71 -6.64 4.34 -5.16
CA THR A 71 -7.10 5.05 -3.95
C THR A 71 -7.94 6.27 -4.29
N SER A 72 -7.59 7.01 -5.34
CA SER A 72 -8.37 8.18 -5.78
C SER A 72 -9.77 7.76 -6.30
N ILE A 73 -9.86 6.66 -7.05
CA ILE A 73 -11.16 6.12 -7.49
C ILE A 73 -12.01 5.69 -6.29
N ILE A 74 -11.40 4.97 -5.33
CA ILE A 74 -12.09 4.55 -4.11
C ILE A 74 -12.58 5.77 -3.34
N ALA A 75 -11.76 6.83 -3.21
CA ALA A 75 -12.13 8.03 -2.47
C ALA A 75 -13.27 8.81 -3.14
N TRP A 76 -13.22 8.97 -4.47
CA TRP A 76 -14.32 9.54 -5.23
C TRP A 76 -15.61 8.76 -5.04
N PHE A 77 -15.55 7.42 -5.10
CA PHE A 77 -16.73 6.58 -4.98
C PHE A 77 -17.30 6.54 -3.55
N LEU A 78 -16.44 6.38 -2.54
CA LEU A 78 -16.85 6.11 -1.17
C LEU A 78 -17.06 7.38 -0.34
N PHE A 79 -16.30 8.43 -0.63
CA PHE A 79 -16.34 9.71 0.09
C PHE A 79 -16.90 10.86 -0.75
N GLY A 80 -17.22 10.63 -2.04
CA GLY A 80 -17.77 11.66 -2.93
C GLY A 80 -16.77 12.75 -3.31
N GLU A 81 -15.47 12.47 -3.18
CA GLU A 81 -14.41 13.46 -3.38
C GLU A 81 -14.28 13.87 -4.85
N THR A 82 -14.38 15.16 -5.18
CA THR A 82 -14.37 15.62 -6.57
C THR A 82 -13.01 15.39 -7.24
N LEU A 83 -12.99 14.53 -8.26
CA LEU A 83 -11.79 14.29 -9.06
C LEU A 83 -11.48 15.51 -9.93
N GLN A 84 -10.37 16.17 -9.66
CA GLN A 84 -9.95 17.30 -10.48
C GLN A 84 -9.42 16.83 -11.85
N PRO A 85 -9.55 17.65 -12.91
CA PRO A 85 -9.03 17.31 -14.23
C PRO A 85 -7.54 16.93 -14.23
N VAL A 86 -6.74 17.57 -13.36
CA VAL A 86 -5.32 17.26 -13.19
C VAL A 86 -5.08 15.86 -12.61
N GLN A 87 -5.92 15.40 -11.68
CA GLN A 87 -5.85 14.04 -11.12
C GLN A 87 -6.20 13.00 -12.18
N LEU A 88 -7.24 13.26 -12.99
CA LEU A 88 -7.62 12.41 -14.12
C LEU A 88 -6.48 12.28 -15.14
N LEU A 89 -5.82 13.39 -15.48
CA LEU A 89 -4.67 13.38 -16.38
C LEU A 89 -3.51 12.57 -15.79
N GLY A 90 -3.17 12.81 -14.51
CA GLY A 90 -2.13 12.06 -13.80
C GLY A 90 -2.42 10.55 -13.76
N MET A 91 -3.67 10.17 -13.47
CA MET A 91 -4.11 8.77 -13.51
C MET A 91 -3.93 8.16 -14.90
N ALA A 92 -4.36 8.85 -15.96
CA ALA A 92 -4.22 8.35 -17.33
C ALA A 92 -2.75 8.11 -17.69
N ILE A 93 -1.85 9.04 -17.32
CA ILE A 93 -0.41 8.93 -17.55
C ILE A 93 0.17 7.72 -16.80
N VAL A 94 -0.13 7.58 -15.51
CA VAL A 94 0.40 6.48 -14.67
C VAL A 94 -0.12 5.12 -15.16
N MET A 95 -1.42 4.99 -15.44
CA MET A 95 -2.00 3.76 -15.97
C MET A 95 -1.36 3.38 -17.32
N GLY A 96 -1.15 4.36 -18.21
CA GLY A 96 -0.47 4.15 -19.49
C GLY A 96 0.99 3.72 -19.32
N ALA A 97 1.73 4.37 -18.43
CA ALA A 97 3.13 4.05 -18.13
C ALA A 97 3.29 2.63 -17.58
N VAL A 98 2.44 2.24 -16.63
CA VAL A 98 2.43 0.88 -16.06
C VAL A 98 2.06 -0.13 -17.15
N ALA A 99 1.01 0.10 -17.93
CA ALA A 99 0.61 -0.79 -19.02
C ALA A 99 1.74 -1.01 -20.04
N LEU A 100 2.50 0.04 -20.38
CA LEU A 100 3.66 -0.08 -21.27
C LEU A 100 4.82 -0.84 -20.63
N ALA A 101 5.11 -0.57 -19.36
CA ALA A 101 6.17 -1.24 -18.61
C ALA A 101 5.92 -2.75 -18.48
N THR A 102 4.68 -3.15 -18.18
CA THR A 102 4.32 -4.56 -18.02
C THR A 102 4.34 -5.32 -19.37
N ARG A 103 4.04 -4.65 -20.50
CA ARG A 103 4.09 -5.27 -21.84
C ARG A 103 5.50 -5.59 -22.33
N ARG A 104 6.52 -4.80 -21.93
CA ARG A 104 7.92 -5.00 -22.37
C ARG A 104 8.62 -6.19 -21.70
N GLY A 105 8.12 -6.65 -20.55
CA GLY A 105 8.62 -7.84 -19.85
C GLY A 105 8.28 -9.18 -20.53
N ALA A 106 7.42 -9.18 -21.57
CA ALA A 106 6.95 -10.39 -22.26
C ALA A 106 7.69 -10.69 -23.58
N ARG A 107 8.82 -10.03 -23.88
CA ARG A 107 9.61 -10.33 -25.08
C ARG A 107 10.52 -11.53 -24.80
N PRO A 108 10.35 -12.70 -25.46
CA PRO A 108 11.30 -13.79 -25.35
C PRO A 108 12.63 -13.29 -25.91
N VAL A 109 13.70 -13.40 -25.11
CA VAL A 109 15.06 -13.25 -25.65
C VAL A 109 15.22 -14.40 -26.64
N ALA A 110 15.21 -14.06 -27.94
CA ALA A 110 15.53 -15.02 -28.98
C ALA A 110 16.93 -15.56 -28.68
N ALA A 111 17.00 -16.84 -28.30
CA ALA A 111 18.25 -17.55 -28.13
C ALA A 111 19.01 -17.52 -29.47
N LYS A 112 20.26 -17.07 -29.42
CA LYS A 112 21.20 -17.14 -30.53
C LYS A 112 22.10 -18.36 -30.32
#